data_AF-A0A3D0N7A5-F1
#
_entry.id   AF-A0A3D0N7A5-F1
#
_cell.length_a   1.000
_cell.length_b   1.000
_cell.length_c   1.000
_cell.angle_alpha   90.00
_cell.angle_beta   90.00
_cell.angle_gamma   90.00
#
_symmetry.space_group_name_H-M   'P 1'
#
loop_
_entity.id
_entity.type
_entity.pdbx_description
1 polymer ?
#
loop_
_entity_poly.entity_id
_entity_poly.type
_entity_poly.pdbx_seq_one_letter_code
_entity_poly.pdbx_strand_id
1 'polypeptide(L)'
;MGNLSLHYVGVSGNHEVICADYFAAFGRSLNRCAGAQFVCPMANGTFGDVNNADATRPARTSTHPMQQIERVGNVAAAEAWRIWNGLREDDFSDDIALGAKLAQITFEARCPTEEDLAEARRVYDAGDQGGQEWVYAQELLLMAEEPSEWTVPIHSMRVGSLGIAGLPGEVFTEIGLDIKQRSPLAQTMNIGLANDSVGYVATDRALDEGSYETRLCRHVRAPRGTGKLWADTAVECLESLM
;
A
#
# COMPACT_ATOMS: atom_id res chain seq x y z
N MET A 1 0.61 -17.30 0.60
CA MET A 1 0.72 -15.95 -0.01
C MET A 1 1.64 -15.10 0.85
N GLY A 2 2.53 -14.31 0.26
CA GLY A 2 3.33 -13.32 1.00
C GLY A 2 2.55 -12.01 1.21
N ASN A 3 2.80 -11.32 2.33
CA ASN A 3 2.29 -9.98 2.59
C ASN A 3 3.37 -9.15 3.27
N LEU A 4 3.78 -8.05 2.65
CA LEU A 4 4.83 -7.17 3.17
C LEU A 4 4.44 -5.70 2.96
N SER A 5 4.50 -4.92 4.02
CA SER A 5 4.42 -3.46 3.94
C SER A 5 5.75 -2.90 3.43
N LEU A 6 5.80 -2.58 2.15
CA LEU A 6 6.95 -1.93 1.51
C LEU A 6 6.49 -1.24 0.22
N HIS A 7 6.97 -0.03 -0.04
CA HIS A 7 6.79 0.61 -1.34
C HIS A 7 7.51 -0.16 -2.45
N TYR A 8 7.14 0.11 -3.70
CA TYR A 8 7.82 -0.47 -4.86
C TYR A 8 9.31 -0.12 -4.83
N VAL A 9 10.17 -1.06 -5.20
CA VAL A 9 11.63 -0.86 -5.11
C VAL A 9 12.15 -0.15 -6.35
N GLY A 10 11.61 -0.47 -7.52
CA GLY A 10 11.97 0.13 -8.79
C GLY A 10 13.29 -0.37 -9.38
N VAL A 11 13.43 -0.17 -10.69
CA VAL A 11 14.68 -0.45 -11.42
C VAL A 11 15.60 0.77 -11.29
N SER A 12 16.84 0.55 -10.86
CA SER A 12 17.79 1.64 -10.68
C SER A 12 18.27 2.20 -12.02
N GLY A 13 18.21 3.53 -12.19
CA GLY A 13 18.80 4.25 -13.32
C GLY A 13 18.09 4.08 -14.67
N ASN A 14 16.93 3.42 -14.71
CA ASN A 14 16.13 3.33 -15.92
C ASN A 14 14.63 3.27 -15.58
N HIS A 15 13.89 4.28 -16.02
CA HIS A 15 12.45 4.44 -15.76
C HIS A 15 11.56 3.90 -16.91
N GLU A 16 12.17 3.33 -17.96
CA GLU A 16 11.47 2.78 -19.14
C GLU A 16 11.33 1.25 -19.09
N VAL A 17 11.77 0.63 -18.00
CA VAL A 17 11.68 -0.83 -17.83
C VAL A 17 10.36 -1.23 -17.21
N ILE A 18 9.57 -2.02 -17.95
CA ILE A 18 8.40 -2.70 -17.41
C ILE A 18 8.87 -3.88 -16.56
N CYS A 19 8.53 -3.85 -15.27
CA CYS A 19 8.92 -4.89 -14.31
C CYS A 19 7.80 -5.12 -13.29
N ALA A 20 7.65 -6.36 -12.84
CA ALA A 20 6.76 -6.74 -11.74
C ALA A 20 7.43 -6.65 -10.34
N ASP A 21 8.52 -5.87 -10.26
CA ASP A 21 9.23 -5.50 -9.04
C ASP A 21 9.61 -6.69 -8.11
N TYR A 22 9.75 -6.44 -6.81
CA TYR A 22 10.14 -7.43 -5.81
C TYR A 22 9.09 -8.54 -5.64
N PHE A 23 7.83 -8.34 -6.05
CA PHE A 23 6.78 -9.38 -6.02
C PHE A 23 7.16 -10.57 -6.91
N ALA A 24 7.57 -10.30 -8.16
CA ALA A 24 8.00 -11.35 -9.05
C ALA A 24 9.38 -11.92 -8.65
N ALA A 25 10.27 -11.09 -8.09
CA ALA A 25 11.55 -11.57 -7.56
C ALA A 25 11.36 -12.52 -6.37
N PHE A 26 10.43 -12.21 -5.45
CA PHE A 26 10.02 -13.08 -4.35
C PHE A 26 9.57 -14.44 -4.87
N GLY A 27 8.66 -14.47 -5.85
CA GLY A 27 8.17 -15.73 -6.42
C GLY A 27 9.27 -16.55 -7.09
N ARG A 28 10.14 -15.92 -7.89
CA ARG A 28 11.30 -16.61 -8.51
C ARG A 28 12.25 -17.19 -7.47
N SER A 29 12.48 -16.47 -6.38
CA SER A 29 13.39 -16.91 -5.32
C SER A 29 12.79 -18.03 -4.47
N LEU A 30 11.50 -17.96 -4.15
CA LEU A 30 10.82 -19.02 -3.41
C LEU A 30 10.75 -20.33 -4.23
N ASN A 31 10.46 -20.25 -5.52
CA ASN A 31 10.51 -21.40 -6.43
C ASN A 31 11.93 -22.02 -6.49
N ARG A 32 12.99 -21.20 -6.52
CA ARG A 32 14.38 -21.69 -6.44
C ARG A 32 14.66 -22.41 -5.11
N CYS A 33 14.25 -21.85 -3.99
CA CYS A 33 14.42 -22.48 -2.68
C CYS A 33 13.70 -23.83 -2.59
N ALA A 34 12.51 -23.93 -3.18
CA ALA A 34 11.71 -25.14 -3.18
C ALA A 34 12.14 -26.20 -4.20
N GLY A 35 12.92 -25.83 -5.22
CA GLY A 35 13.22 -26.72 -6.35
C GLY A 35 11.98 -27.12 -7.15
N ALA A 36 10.93 -26.28 -7.13
CA ALA A 36 9.62 -26.56 -7.71
C ALA A 36 9.09 -25.34 -8.48
N GLN A 37 8.01 -25.54 -9.26
CA GLN A 37 7.28 -24.49 -9.95
C GLN A 37 5.85 -24.39 -9.43
N PHE A 38 5.53 -23.27 -8.78
CA PHE A 38 4.21 -22.97 -8.23
C PHE A 38 3.96 -21.46 -8.12
N VAL A 39 2.69 -21.09 -7.98
CA VAL A 39 2.26 -19.70 -7.87
C VAL A 39 2.62 -19.15 -6.49
N CYS A 40 3.37 -18.05 -6.48
CA CYS A 40 3.82 -17.37 -5.27
C CYS A 40 3.23 -15.95 -5.22
N PRO A 41 1.94 -15.80 -4.86
CA PRO A 41 1.33 -14.48 -4.79
C PRO A 41 1.92 -13.70 -3.63
N MET A 42 2.11 -12.40 -3.84
CA MET A 42 2.55 -11.44 -2.83
C MET A 42 1.72 -10.18 -2.97
N ALA A 43 1.22 -9.65 -1.85
CA ALA A 43 0.54 -8.37 -1.81
C ALA A 43 1.29 -7.38 -0.91
N ASN A 44 1.12 -6.09 -1.19
CA ASN A 44 1.51 -5.05 -0.26
C ASN A 44 0.64 -5.10 0.99
N GLY A 45 1.24 -4.81 2.14
CA GLY A 45 0.52 -4.51 3.37
C GLY A 45 -0.08 -3.10 3.36
N THR A 46 -0.02 -2.42 4.49
CA THR A 46 -0.15 -0.95 4.59
C THR A 46 1.24 -0.35 4.50
N PHE A 47 1.58 0.27 3.37
CA PHE A 47 2.95 0.60 2.96
C PHE A 47 3.16 2.07 2.61
N GLY A 48 2.16 2.92 2.80
CA GLY A 48 2.17 4.31 2.33
C GLY A 48 3.34 5.13 2.88
N ASP A 49 3.95 4.71 3.97
CA ASP A 49 5.07 5.37 4.65
C ASP A 49 6.31 4.47 4.82
N VAL A 50 6.39 3.35 4.10
CA VAL A 50 7.49 2.36 4.26
C VAL A 50 8.33 2.26 3.01
N ASN A 51 9.62 2.59 3.11
CA ASN A 51 10.56 2.50 1.99
C ASN A 51 11.66 1.45 2.24
N ASN A 52 12.28 0.97 1.16
CA ASN A 52 13.40 0.03 1.18
C ASN A 52 14.77 0.73 1.40
N ALA A 53 14.79 2.05 1.40
CA ALA A 53 15.97 2.88 1.65
C ALA A 53 16.23 3.07 3.16
N ASP A 54 17.50 2.97 3.55
CA ASP A 54 17.96 3.32 4.89
C ASP A 54 18.63 4.69 4.82
N ALA A 55 17.90 5.74 5.21
CA ALA A 55 18.38 7.12 5.18
C ALA A 55 19.52 7.40 6.18
N THR A 56 19.80 6.48 7.11
CA THR A 56 20.89 6.63 8.09
C THR A 56 22.24 6.16 7.57
N ARG A 57 22.28 5.57 6.37
CA ARG A 57 23.49 4.98 5.79
C ARG A 57 23.64 5.38 4.32
N PRO A 58 24.88 5.34 3.77
CA PRO A 58 25.07 5.52 2.33
C PRO A 58 24.26 4.50 1.54
N ALA A 59 23.68 4.95 0.43
CA ALA A 59 22.98 4.08 -0.50
C ALA A 59 23.91 2.96 -0.99
N ARG A 60 23.36 1.74 -1.10
CA ARG A 60 24.09 0.63 -1.69
C ARG A 60 24.31 0.90 -3.18
N THR A 61 25.51 0.63 -3.66
CA THR A 61 25.86 0.76 -5.08
C THR A 61 25.91 -0.61 -5.76
N SER A 62 25.44 -0.66 -7.00
CA SER A 62 25.44 -1.86 -7.86
C SER A 62 25.36 -1.44 -9.31
N THR A 63 26.10 -2.11 -10.19
CA THR A 63 25.95 -1.94 -11.65
C THR A 63 24.81 -2.79 -12.23
N HIS A 64 24.28 -3.74 -11.46
CA HIS A 64 23.11 -4.54 -11.81
C HIS A 64 21.83 -3.76 -11.45
N PRO A 65 21.02 -3.30 -12.43
CA PRO A 65 19.87 -2.42 -12.18
C PRO A 65 18.76 -3.03 -11.33
N MET A 66 18.64 -4.37 -11.32
CA MET A 66 17.61 -5.10 -10.56
C MET A 66 18.10 -5.59 -9.19
N GLN A 67 19.32 -5.23 -8.80
CA GLN A 67 19.95 -5.75 -7.57
C GLN A 67 19.12 -5.50 -6.31
N GLN A 68 18.50 -4.32 -6.18
CA GLN A 68 17.67 -4.00 -5.01
C GLN A 68 16.36 -4.81 -5.00
N ILE A 69 15.68 -4.90 -6.14
CA ILE A 69 14.50 -5.74 -6.34
C ILE A 69 14.80 -7.19 -5.96
N GLU A 70 15.89 -7.75 -6.49
CA GLU A 70 16.31 -9.12 -6.22
C GLU A 70 16.69 -9.31 -4.75
N ARG A 71 17.39 -8.35 -4.14
CA ARG A 71 17.74 -8.41 -2.72
C ARG A 71 16.48 -8.47 -1.85
N VAL A 72 15.54 -7.56 -2.04
CA VAL A 72 14.28 -7.53 -1.27
C VAL A 72 13.50 -8.83 -1.49
N GLY A 73 13.33 -9.26 -2.74
CA GLY A 73 12.67 -10.51 -3.08
C GLY A 73 13.33 -11.74 -2.44
N ASN A 74 14.66 -11.80 -2.44
CA ASN A 74 15.43 -12.88 -1.82
C ASN A 74 15.25 -12.94 -0.30
N VAL A 75 15.31 -11.79 0.39
CA VAL A 75 15.13 -11.73 1.85
C VAL A 75 13.72 -12.16 2.24
N ALA A 76 12.70 -11.64 1.56
CA ALA A 76 11.32 -12.01 1.81
C ALA A 76 11.07 -13.51 1.51
N ALA A 77 11.63 -14.03 0.41
CA ALA A 77 11.50 -15.44 0.04
C ALA A 77 12.20 -16.36 1.04
N ALA A 78 13.37 -15.98 1.55
CA ALA A 78 14.10 -16.75 2.56
C ALA A 78 13.29 -16.88 3.86
N GLU A 79 12.66 -15.81 4.33
CA GLU A 79 11.80 -15.87 5.52
C GLU A 79 10.54 -16.70 5.27
N ALA A 80 9.87 -16.52 4.13
CA ALA A 80 8.71 -17.33 3.78
C ALA A 80 9.07 -18.83 3.69
N TRP A 81 10.23 -19.14 3.09
CA TRP A 81 10.72 -20.52 3.00
C TRP A 81 11.06 -21.09 4.37
N ARG A 82 11.70 -20.31 5.25
CA ARG A 82 11.99 -20.73 6.63
C ARG A 82 10.72 -21.08 7.40
N ILE A 83 9.68 -20.25 7.30
CA ILE A 83 8.38 -20.53 7.93
C ILE A 83 7.75 -21.77 7.33
N TRP A 84 7.72 -21.89 6.00
CA TRP A 84 7.14 -23.04 5.30
C TRP A 84 7.75 -24.38 5.73
N ASN A 85 9.08 -24.45 5.87
CA ASN A 85 9.77 -25.67 6.33
C ASN A 85 9.52 -26.01 7.82
N GLY A 86 8.97 -25.07 8.58
CA GLY A 86 8.58 -25.31 9.98
C GLY A 86 7.16 -25.86 10.14
N LEU A 87 6.33 -25.80 9.09
CA LEU A 87 4.96 -26.30 9.12
C LEU A 87 4.93 -27.83 9.19
N ARG A 88 3.94 -28.35 9.91
CA ARG A 88 3.64 -29.78 10.07
C ARG A 88 2.30 -30.10 9.43
N GLU A 89 2.04 -31.39 9.25
CA GLU A 89 0.78 -31.91 8.72
C GLU A 89 -0.43 -31.39 9.52
N ASP A 90 -0.32 -31.30 10.84
CA ASP A 90 -1.38 -30.83 11.73
C ASP A 90 -1.66 -29.31 11.64
N ASP A 91 -0.79 -28.52 10.97
CA ASP A 91 -1.03 -27.10 10.71
C ASP A 91 -2.00 -26.88 9.53
N PHE A 92 -2.32 -27.92 8.76
CA PHE A 92 -3.22 -27.86 7.62
C PHE A 92 -4.63 -28.38 8.01
N SER A 93 -5.66 -27.64 7.60
CA SER A 93 -7.07 -28.05 7.74
C SER A 93 -7.82 -27.78 6.44
N ASP A 94 -8.74 -28.68 6.08
CA ASP A 94 -9.67 -28.56 4.97
C ASP A 94 -11.11 -28.22 5.41
N ASP A 95 -11.39 -28.26 6.71
CA ASP A 95 -12.63 -27.77 7.33
C ASP A 95 -12.34 -26.46 8.08
N ILE A 96 -12.61 -25.34 7.41
CA ILE A 96 -12.36 -23.99 7.93
C ILE A 96 -13.53 -23.05 7.67
N ALA A 97 -13.78 -22.15 8.62
CA ALA A 97 -14.76 -21.10 8.45
C ALA A 97 -14.33 -20.11 7.35
N LEU A 98 -15.22 -19.86 6.39
CA LEU A 98 -15.03 -18.87 5.34
C LEU A 98 -16.07 -17.77 5.48
N GLY A 99 -15.66 -16.52 5.29
CA GLY A 99 -16.55 -15.37 5.33
C GLY A 99 -16.01 -14.24 4.48
N ALA A 100 -16.90 -13.42 3.92
CA ALA A 100 -16.53 -12.22 3.18
C ALA A 100 -17.58 -11.13 3.37
N LYS A 101 -17.12 -9.90 3.51
CA LYS A 101 -17.94 -8.69 3.63
C LYS A 101 -17.30 -7.58 2.81
N LEU A 102 -18.12 -6.86 2.05
CA LEU A 102 -17.72 -5.66 1.33
C LEU A 102 -18.54 -4.49 1.87
N ALA A 103 -17.89 -3.54 2.53
CA ALA A 103 -18.52 -2.29 2.96
C ALA A 103 -18.22 -1.20 1.93
N GLN A 104 -19.26 -0.50 1.49
CA GLN A 104 -19.16 0.62 0.57
C GLN A 104 -19.17 1.91 1.39
N ILE A 105 -18.10 2.70 1.29
CA ILE A 105 -17.93 3.95 2.03
C ILE A 105 -17.87 5.10 1.04
N THR A 106 -18.55 6.19 1.34
CA THR A 106 -18.35 7.46 0.64
C THR A 106 -16.99 8.05 1.01
N PHE A 107 -16.13 8.25 0.02
CA PHE A 107 -14.85 8.94 0.17
C PHE A 107 -15.02 10.41 -0.25
N GLU A 108 -14.95 11.30 0.74
CA GLU A 108 -15.01 12.75 0.53
C GLU A 108 -13.59 13.29 0.35
N ALA A 109 -13.16 13.53 -0.88
CA ALA A 109 -11.79 13.92 -1.17
C ALA A 109 -11.48 15.36 -0.73
N ARG A 110 -10.26 15.58 -0.23
CA ARG A 110 -9.66 16.92 -0.17
C ARG A 110 -9.58 17.49 -1.59
N CYS A 111 -10.01 18.74 -1.72
CA CYS A 111 -10.01 19.50 -2.96
C CYS A 111 -9.22 20.79 -2.77
N PRO A 112 -8.63 21.34 -3.85
CA PRO A 112 -7.92 22.60 -3.77
C PRO A 112 -8.92 23.74 -3.56
N THR A 113 -8.52 24.76 -2.82
CA THR A 113 -9.29 26.00 -2.68
C THR A 113 -9.12 26.89 -3.92
N GLU A 114 -9.99 27.89 -4.09
CA GLU A 114 -9.83 28.89 -5.16
C GLU A 114 -8.48 29.64 -5.06
N GLU A 115 -7.96 29.83 -3.86
CA GLU A 115 -6.64 30.43 -3.63
C GLU A 115 -5.52 29.50 -4.11
N ASP A 116 -5.59 28.20 -3.78
CA ASP A 116 -4.64 27.19 -4.26
C ASP A 116 -4.63 27.14 -5.80
N LEU A 117 -5.80 27.22 -6.44
CA LEU A 117 -5.93 27.18 -7.89
C LEU A 117 -5.39 28.45 -8.57
N ALA A 118 -5.63 29.62 -7.99
CA ALA A 118 -5.09 30.88 -8.49
C ALA A 118 -3.55 30.87 -8.43
N GLU A 119 -2.98 30.41 -7.33
CA GLU A 119 -1.53 30.30 -7.18
C GLU A 119 -0.94 29.22 -8.09
N ALA A 120 -1.58 28.04 -8.18
CA ALA A 120 -1.18 26.98 -9.10
C ALA A 120 -1.18 27.47 -10.55
N ARG A 121 -2.20 28.24 -10.97
CA ARG A 121 -2.24 28.84 -12.32
C ARG A 121 -1.05 29.76 -12.55
N ARG A 122 -0.73 30.62 -11.59
CA ARG A 122 0.40 31.55 -11.68
C ARG A 122 1.73 30.81 -11.81
N VAL A 123 1.96 29.78 -11.01
CA VAL A 123 3.19 28.96 -11.05
C VAL A 123 3.29 28.18 -12.35
N TYR A 124 2.18 27.59 -12.80
CA TYR A 124 2.12 26.83 -14.04
C TYR A 124 2.43 27.70 -15.27
N ASP A 125 1.82 28.89 -15.35
CA ASP A 125 1.98 29.84 -16.46
C ASP A 125 3.36 30.50 -16.48
N ALA A 126 4.07 30.56 -15.34
CA ALA A 126 5.45 31.05 -15.28
C ALA A 126 6.44 30.17 -16.05
N GLY A 127 6.08 28.91 -16.34
CA GLY A 127 6.76 28.09 -17.36
C GLY A 127 8.06 27.41 -16.94
N ASP A 128 8.34 27.28 -15.63
CA ASP A 128 9.51 26.50 -15.13
C ASP A 128 9.23 24.99 -15.15
N GLN A 129 9.08 24.45 -16.36
CA GLN A 129 8.72 23.05 -16.58
C GLN A 129 9.76 22.10 -16.00
N GLY A 130 9.29 21.15 -15.19
CA GLY A 130 10.12 20.12 -14.55
C GLY A 130 10.56 20.44 -13.12
N GLY A 131 10.32 21.66 -12.62
CA GLY A 131 10.47 21.97 -11.19
C GLY A 131 9.39 21.31 -10.34
N GLN A 132 9.71 20.93 -9.09
CA GLN A 132 8.76 20.29 -8.18
C GLN A 132 7.50 21.15 -7.97
N GLU A 133 7.66 22.45 -7.77
CA GLU A 133 6.53 23.37 -7.58
C GLU A 133 5.65 23.49 -8.83
N TRP A 134 6.26 23.47 -10.02
CA TRP A 134 5.52 23.44 -11.28
C TRP A 134 4.71 22.15 -11.44
N VAL A 135 5.30 21.00 -11.07
CA VAL A 135 4.60 19.70 -11.07
C VAL A 135 3.41 19.73 -10.11
N TYR A 136 3.58 20.21 -8.87
CA TYR A 136 2.47 20.31 -7.93
C TYR A 136 1.40 21.30 -8.39
N ALA A 137 1.78 22.43 -8.98
CA ALA A 137 0.83 23.36 -9.59
C ALA A 137 0.01 22.69 -10.69
N GLN A 138 0.66 21.94 -11.59
CA GLN A 138 -0.03 21.13 -12.60
C GLN A 138 -0.98 20.11 -11.97
N GLU A 139 -0.54 19.38 -10.94
CA GLU A 139 -1.36 18.40 -10.24
C GLU A 139 -2.61 19.01 -9.60
N LEU A 140 -2.52 20.20 -8.99
CA LEU A 140 -3.68 20.89 -8.41
C LEU A 140 -4.70 21.29 -9.48
N LEU A 141 -4.23 21.81 -10.62
CA LEU A 141 -5.09 22.21 -11.73
C LEU A 141 -5.82 21.00 -12.34
N LEU A 142 -5.12 19.87 -12.52
CA LEU A 142 -5.73 18.63 -13.02
C LEU A 142 -6.68 18.02 -11.99
N MET A 143 -6.33 18.05 -10.70
CA MET A 143 -7.18 17.55 -9.62
C MET A 143 -8.52 18.30 -9.51
N ALA A 144 -8.57 19.58 -9.87
CA ALA A 144 -9.82 20.36 -9.87
C ALA A 144 -10.88 19.81 -10.83
N GLU A 145 -10.46 19.02 -11.83
CA GLU A 145 -11.35 18.37 -12.80
C GLU A 145 -11.81 16.97 -12.33
N GLU A 146 -11.23 16.43 -11.26
CA GLU A 146 -11.55 15.11 -10.71
C GLU A 146 -12.75 15.16 -9.74
N PRO A 147 -13.50 14.06 -9.58
CA PRO A 147 -14.60 13.99 -8.62
C PRO A 147 -14.16 14.35 -7.20
N SER A 148 -14.96 15.14 -6.48
CA SER A 148 -14.74 15.46 -5.07
C SER A 148 -15.26 14.38 -4.12
N GLU A 149 -16.04 13.43 -4.63
CA GLU A 149 -16.67 12.37 -3.86
C GLU A 149 -16.85 11.12 -4.74
N TRP A 150 -16.56 9.94 -4.22
CA TRP A 150 -16.92 8.66 -4.84
C TRP A 150 -17.03 7.54 -3.80
N THR A 151 -17.65 6.43 -4.18
CA THR A 151 -17.76 5.26 -3.30
C THR A 151 -16.53 4.37 -3.44
N VAL A 152 -15.96 3.96 -2.30
CA VAL A 152 -14.82 3.04 -2.22
C VAL A 152 -15.15 1.80 -1.39
N PRO A 153 -14.62 0.61 -1.77
CA PRO A 153 -14.85 -0.63 -1.04
C PRO A 153 -13.82 -0.88 0.06
N ILE A 154 -14.26 -1.15 1.29
CA ILE A 154 -13.47 -1.85 2.32
C ILE A 154 -13.85 -3.32 2.29
N HIS A 155 -12.89 -4.17 1.96
CA HIS A 155 -13.10 -5.62 1.85
C HIS A 155 -12.59 -6.32 3.10
N SER A 156 -13.38 -7.20 3.70
CA SER A 156 -12.96 -8.08 4.78
C SER A 156 -13.26 -9.53 4.45
N MET A 157 -12.29 -10.42 4.66
CA MET A 157 -12.45 -11.85 4.50
C MET A 157 -11.97 -12.60 5.74
N ARG A 158 -12.57 -13.76 5.98
CA ARG A 158 -12.12 -14.75 6.96
C ARG A 158 -11.77 -16.04 6.24
N VAL A 159 -10.61 -16.59 6.57
CA VAL A 159 -10.15 -17.92 6.15
C VAL A 159 -9.63 -18.64 7.39
N GLY A 160 -10.50 -19.42 8.04
CA GLY A 160 -10.23 -20.04 9.33
C GLY A 160 -9.97 -19.01 10.43
N SER A 161 -8.72 -18.96 10.91
CA SER A 161 -8.25 -18.00 11.92
C SER A 161 -7.58 -16.76 11.34
N LEU A 162 -7.46 -16.67 10.00
CA LEU A 162 -6.90 -15.52 9.29
C LEU A 162 -8.01 -14.52 8.91
N GLY A 163 -7.87 -13.28 9.33
CA GLY A 163 -8.59 -12.14 8.80
C GLY A 163 -7.81 -11.47 7.68
N ILE A 164 -8.48 -11.00 6.62
CA ILE A 164 -7.88 -10.20 5.55
C ILE A 164 -8.68 -8.92 5.39
N ALA A 165 -8.04 -7.76 5.52
CA ALA A 165 -8.63 -6.45 5.29
C ALA A 165 -8.02 -5.78 4.04
N GLY A 166 -8.80 -5.60 2.99
CA GLY A 166 -8.45 -4.86 1.79
C GLY A 166 -8.83 -3.39 1.91
N LEU A 167 -7.86 -2.50 1.68
CA LEU A 167 -7.99 -1.06 1.78
C LEU A 167 -7.66 -0.40 0.42
N PRO A 168 -8.51 0.50 -0.09
CA PRO A 168 -8.41 1.04 -1.44
C PRO A 168 -7.43 2.23 -1.53
N GLY A 169 -6.15 2.02 -1.19
CA GLY A 169 -5.13 3.06 -1.28
C GLY A 169 -3.76 2.66 -0.76
N GLU A 170 -2.82 3.61 -0.79
CA GLU A 170 -1.50 3.53 -0.17
C GLU A 170 -1.60 3.96 1.30
N VAL A 171 -2.08 3.04 2.13
CA VAL A 171 -2.40 3.33 3.54
C VAL A 171 -1.16 3.28 4.43
N PHE A 172 -1.04 4.24 5.33
CA PHE A 172 0.04 4.31 6.32
C PHE A 172 0.03 3.14 7.30
N THR A 173 1.22 2.81 7.79
CA THR A 173 1.47 1.61 8.59
C THR A 173 0.66 1.58 9.88
N GLU A 174 0.55 2.71 10.58
CA GLU A 174 -0.13 2.77 11.89
C GLU A 174 -1.62 2.43 11.79
N ILE A 175 -2.29 2.85 10.71
CA ILE A 175 -3.69 2.51 10.45
C ILE A 175 -3.83 0.99 10.31
N GLY A 176 -2.91 0.36 9.57
CA GLY A 176 -2.89 -1.08 9.43
C GLY A 176 -2.59 -1.82 10.74
N LEU A 177 -1.68 -1.30 11.56
CA LEU A 177 -1.36 -1.87 12.87
C LEU A 177 -2.56 -1.78 13.82
N ASP A 178 -3.32 -0.69 13.79
CA ASP A 178 -4.55 -0.53 14.56
C ASP A 178 -5.61 -1.59 14.18
N ILE A 179 -5.84 -1.82 12.88
CA ILE A 179 -6.74 -2.91 12.41
C ILE A 179 -6.28 -4.26 12.95
N LYS A 180 -4.97 -4.56 12.85
CA LYS A 180 -4.41 -5.83 13.32
C LYS A 180 -4.56 -6.00 14.84
N GLN A 181 -4.38 -4.92 15.60
CA GLN A 181 -4.49 -4.93 17.05
C GLN A 181 -5.93 -5.15 17.53
N ARG A 182 -6.91 -4.59 16.82
CA ARG A 182 -8.33 -4.66 17.18
C ARG A 182 -9.07 -5.85 16.55
N SER A 183 -8.44 -6.56 15.63
CA SER A 183 -9.08 -7.68 14.93
C SER A 183 -9.45 -8.82 15.89
N PRO A 184 -10.62 -9.45 15.73
CA PRO A 184 -11.01 -10.61 16.53
C PRO A 184 -10.35 -11.92 16.06
N LEU A 185 -9.61 -11.89 14.95
CA LEU A 185 -8.90 -13.04 14.39
C LEU A 185 -7.47 -13.10 14.96
N ALA A 186 -6.96 -14.33 15.13
CA ALA A 186 -5.62 -14.53 15.69
C ALA A 186 -4.50 -13.93 14.83
N GLN A 187 -4.70 -13.90 13.51
CA GLN A 187 -3.82 -13.23 12.56
C GLN A 187 -4.66 -12.40 11.60
N THR A 188 -4.17 -11.19 11.31
CA THR A 188 -4.82 -10.28 10.35
C THR A 188 -3.81 -9.75 9.35
N MET A 189 -4.16 -9.91 8.08
CA MET A 189 -3.41 -9.43 6.94
C MET A 189 -4.11 -8.20 6.37
N ASN A 190 -3.38 -7.11 6.17
CA ASN A 190 -3.91 -5.95 5.45
C ASN A 190 -3.39 -5.99 4.02
N ILE A 191 -4.21 -5.54 3.07
CA ILE A 191 -3.85 -5.42 1.66
C ILE A 191 -4.18 -4.00 1.20
N GLY A 192 -3.15 -3.21 0.91
CA GLY A 192 -3.31 -1.90 0.26
C GLY A 192 -3.60 -2.05 -1.23
N LEU A 193 -4.07 -0.97 -1.86
CA LEU A 193 -4.50 -0.94 -3.27
C LEU A 193 -5.50 -2.06 -3.63
N ALA A 194 -6.35 -2.45 -2.68
CA ALA A 194 -7.32 -3.51 -2.88
C ALA A 194 -8.61 -2.94 -3.48
N ASN A 195 -9.00 -3.46 -4.65
CA ASN A 195 -10.25 -3.16 -5.38
C ASN A 195 -10.43 -1.72 -5.89
N ASP A 196 -9.71 -0.73 -5.36
CA ASP A 196 -9.69 0.67 -5.81
C ASP A 196 -8.42 1.38 -5.27
N SER A 197 -8.19 2.64 -5.65
CA SER A 197 -7.08 3.48 -5.17
C SER A 197 -7.47 4.95 -5.04
N VAL A 198 -7.51 5.44 -3.79
CA VAL A 198 -7.65 6.87 -3.48
C VAL A 198 -6.30 7.61 -3.35
N GLY A 199 -5.20 6.91 -3.66
CA GLY A 199 -3.84 7.38 -3.41
C GLY A 199 -3.42 7.20 -1.95
N TYR A 200 -2.59 8.11 -1.43
CA TYR A 200 -2.09 8.03 -0.05
C TYR A 200 -3.18 8.29 0.99
N VAL A 201 -3.20 7.44 2.02
CA VAL A 201 -4.06 7.58 3.20
C VAL A 201 -3.17 7.66 4.44
N ALA A 202 -2.86 8.90 4.83
CA ALA A 202 -2.03 9.21 5.98
C ALA A 202 -2.83 9.23 7.29
N THR A 203 -2.11 9.18 8.41
CA THR A 203 -2.71 9.46 9.72
C THR A 203 -2.98 10.96 9.87
N ASP A 204 -3.94 11.32 10.73
CA ASP A 204 -4.22 12.73 11.04
C ASP A 204 -2.97 13.47 11.55
N ARG A 205 -2.11 12.77 12.29
CA ARG A 205 -0.83 13.30 12.75
C ARG A 205 0.15 13.53 11.61
N ALA A 206 0.28 12.60 10.67
CA ALA A 206 1.15 12.79 9.51
C ALA A 206 0.67 13.94 8.60
N LEU A 207 -0.66 14.16 8.51
CA LEU A 207 -1.22 15.33 7.84
C LEU A 207 -0.78 16.65 8.51
N ASP A 208 -0.62 16.68 9.84
CA ASP A 208 -0.06 17.83 10.58
C ASP A 208 1.46 18.01 10.35
N GLU A 209 2.20 16.91 10.29
CA GLU A 209 3.66 16.93 10.18
C GLU A 209 4.14 17.31 8.77
N GLY A 210 3.40 16.91 7.73
CA GLY A 210 3.70 17.25 6.35
C GLY A 210 4.79 16.39 5.72
N SER A 211 4.56 15.97 4.47
CA SER A 211 5.50 15.23 3.62
C SER A 211 4.96 15.21 2.18
N TYR A 212 5.63 14.50 1.26
CA TYR A 212 5.09 14.37 -0.10
C TYR A 212 3.82 13.50 -0.12
N GLU A 213 3.71 12.51 0.79
CA GLU A 213 2.54 11.64 0.97
C GLU A 213 1.31 12.36 1.53
N THR A 214 1.47 13.60 2.03
CA THR A 214 0.38 14.39 2.63
C THR A 214 0.10 15.71 1.92
N ARG A 215 1.02 16.15 1.05
CA ARG A 215 0.89 17.33 0.18
C ARG A 215 -0.14 17.08 -0.91
N LEU A 216 -1.16 17.94 -0.96
CA LEU A 216 -2.30 17.84 -1.86
C LEU A 216 -1.87 17.73 -3.34
N CYS A 217 -2.32 16.67 -4.00
CA CYS A 217 -2.22 16.40 -5.44
C CYS A 217 -3.27 15.33 -5.81
N ARG A 218 -3.38 14.94 -7.09
CA ARG A 218 -4.37 13.92 -7.50
C ARG A 218 -4.25 12.61 -6.74
N HIS A 219 -3.03 12.24 -6.33
CA HIS A 219 -2.74 11.00 -5.60
C HIS A 219 -2.71 11.16 -4.07
N VAL A 220 -3.05 12.33 -3.53
CA VAL A 220 -3.00 12.63 -2.10
C VAL A 220 -4.24 13.44 -1.71
N ARG A 221 -5.36 12.75 -1.52
CA ARG A 221 -6.68 13.39 -1.34
C ARG A 221 -7.43 12.96 -0.09
N ALA A 222 -6.92 12.00 0.69
CA ALA A 222 -7.60 11.57 1.91
C ALA A 222 -7.74 12.73 2.93
N PRO A 223 -8.96 13.05 3.41
CA PRO A 223 -9.16 14.02 4.46
C PRO A 223 -8.76 13.47 5.83
N ARG A 224 -8.80 14.35 6.83
CA ARG A 224 -8.71 13.92 8.23
C ARG A 224 -9.81 12.93 8.58
N GLY A 225 -9.49 11.99 9.46
CA GLY A 225 -10.42 10.96 9.92
C GLY A 225 -10.55 9.75 9.00
N THR A 226 -10.05 9.78 7.76
CA THR A 226 -10.12 8.63 6.83
C THR A 226 -9.50 7.38 7.44
N GLY A 227 -8.29 7.48 8.02
CA GLY A 227 -7.61 6.34 8.61
C GLY A 227 -8.42 5.67 9.73
N LYS A 228 -9.01 6.47 10.61
CA LYS A 228 -9.88 5.97 11.69
C LYS A 228 -11.15 5.31 11.15
N LEU A 229 -11.84 5.99 10.24
CA LEU A 229 -13.07 5.48 9.62
C LEU A 229 -12.84 4.12 8.95
N TRP A 230 -11.75 4.00 8.19
CA TRP A 230 -11.42 2.76 7.49
C TRP A 230 -11.01 1.65 8.45
N ALA A 231 -10.25 1.96 9.50
CA ALA A 231 -9.87 0.98 10.50
C ALA A 231 -11.09 0.47 11.28
N ASP A 232 -11.97 1.36 11.72
CA ASP A 232 -13.23 0.99 12.38
C ASP A 232 -14.09 0.12 11.47
N THR A 233 -14.29 0.54 10.22
CA THR A 233 -15.11 -0.23 9.26
C THR A 233 -14.53 -1.61 8.99
N ALA A 234 -13.21 -1.73 8.83
CA ALA A 234 -12.54 -3.01 8.62
C ALA A 234 -12.70 -3.94 9.83
N VAL A 235 -12.54 -3.42 11.05
CA VAL A 235 -12.71 -4.19 12.28
C VAL A 235 -14.15 -4.66 12.44
N GLU A 236 -15.13 -3.77 12.28
CA GLU A 236 -16.56 -4.11 12.34
C GLU A 236 -16.93 -5.18 11.31
N CYS A 237 -16.39 -5.07 10.09
CA CYS A 237 -16.59 -6.09 9.07
C CYS A 237 -15.98 -7.43 9.47
N LEU A 238 -14.76 -7.45 10.02
CA LEU A 238 -14.11 -8.68 10.49
C LEU A 238 -14.86 -9.32 11.67
N GLU A 239 -15.36 -8.52 12.62
CA GLU A 239 -16.22 -8.98 13.72
C GLU A 239 -17.51 -9.61 13.22
N SER A 240 -18.11 -9.06 12.16
CA SER A 240 -19.32 -9.63 11.56
C SER A 240 -19.12 -11.01 10.87
N LEU A 241 -17.87 -11.44 10.68
CA LEU A 241 -17.51 -12.74 10.10
C LEU A 241 -17.19 -13.81 11.17
N MET A 242 -17.31 -13.48 12.45
CA MET A 242 -17.01 -14.37 13.57
C MET A 242 -18.15 -15.35 13.87
#